data_AF-A0A9E1B0L9-F1
#
_entry.id   AF-A0A9E1B0L9-F1
#
_cell.length_a   1.000
_cell.length_b   1.000
_cell.length_c   1.000
_cell.angle_alpha   90.00
_cell.angle_beta   90.00
_cell.angle_gamma   90.00
#
_symmetry.space_group_name_H-M   'P 1'
#
loop_
_entity.id
_entity.type
_entity.pdbx_description
1 polymer ?
#
loop_
_entity_poly.entity_id
_entity_poly.type
_entity_poly.pdbx_seq_one_letter_code
_entity_poly.pdbx_strand_id
1 'polypeptide(L)'
;MNIFEIIITLAISLGAVVWGVNIYHQKGTWFLAGWNTMSKEEKATYNEEEICHLFGRCVVFCGIGAFLLLYGSFNQNDFILCSGLGIIAIMVILSIVIPKINIKKYRK
;
A
#
# COMPACT_ATOMS: atom_id res chain seq x y z
N MET A 1 -23.85 4.20 8.57
CA MET A 1 -22.65 4.18 9.42
C MET A 1 -22.86 4.91 10.73
N ASN A 2 -22.50 4.31 11.87
CA ASN A 2 -22.45 4.99 13.16
C ASN A 2 -21.10 5.73 13.38
N ILE A 3 -20.97 6.51 14.46
CA ILE A 3 -19.76 7.29 14.74
C ILE A 3 -18.51 6.40 14.87
N PHE A 4 -18.65 5.23 15.51
CA PHE A 4 -17.55 4.29 15.70
C PHE A 4 -17.03 3.74 14.36
N GLU A 5 -17.94 3.36 13.46
CA GLU A 5 -17.62 2.90 12.10
C GLU A 5 -16.94 3.99 11.25
N ILE A 6 -17.39 5.24 11.40
CA ILE A 6 -16.75 6.40 10.75
C ILE A 6 -15.32 6.57 11.26
N ILE A 7 -15.12 6.54 12.58
CA ILE A 7 -13.80 6.67 13.19
C ILE A 7 -12.87 5.55 12.69
N ILE A 8 -13.33 4.30 12.70
CA ILE A 8 -12.54 3.16 12.20
C ILE A 8 -12.18 3.33 10.73
N THR A 9 -13.17 3.69 9.90
CA THR A 9 -12.97 3.87 8.46
C THR A 9 -11.90 4.91 8.18
N LEU A 10 -12.02 6.09 8.80
CA LEU A 10 -11.08 7.19 8.62
C LEU A 10 -9.71 6.87 9.22
N ALA A 11 -9.65 6.27 10.42
CA ALA A 11 -8.38 5.96 11.08
C ALA A 11 -7.55 4.97 10.24
N ILE A 12 -8.17 3.92 9.72
CA ILE A 12 -7.47 2.92 8.90
C ILE A 12 -7.07 3.53 7.55
N SER A 13 -7.99 4.21 6.85
CA SER A 13 -7.70 4.75 5.52
C SER A 13 -6.66 5.86 5.57
N LEU A 14 -6.79 6.82 6.49
CA LEU A 14 -5.84 7.92 6.64
C LEU A 14 -4.51 7.41 7.18
N GLY A 15 -4.53 6.45 8.11
CA GLY A 15 -3.32 5.79 8.61
C GLY A 15 -2.52 5.19 7.46
N ALA A 16 -3.18 4.45 6.55
CA ALA A 16 -2.53 3.89 5.37
C ALA A 16 -1.99 4.99 4.42
N VAL A 17 -2.75 6.06 4.16
CA VAL A 17 -2.28 7.17 3.30
C VAL A 17 -1.05 7.85 3.90
N VAL A 18 -1.10 8.24 5.18
CA VAL A 18 0.03 8.86 5.89
C VAL A 18 1.23 7.93 5.89
N TRP A 19 1.02 6.64 6.09
CA TRP A 19 2.08 5.65 6.05
C TRP A 19 2.71 5.52 4.66
N GLY A 20 1.90 5.43 3.60
CA GLY A 20 2.37 5.37 2.23
C GLY A 20 3.18 6.61 1.83
N VAL A 21 2.77 7.80 2.29
CA VAL A 21 3.54 9.04 2.09
C VAL A 21 4.88 9.01 2.82
N ASN A 22 4.94 8.44 4.03
CA ASN A 22 6.21 8.28 4.75
C ASN A 22 7.15 7.31 4.02
N ILE A 23 6.65 6.15 3.59
CA ILE A 23 7.42 5.19 2.80
C ILE A 23 7.95 5.84 1.52
N TYR A 24 7.11 6.63 0.83
CA TYR A 24 7.53 7.34 -0.38
C TYR A 24 8.78 8.20 -0.15
N HIS A 25 8.88 8.85 1.01
CA HIS A 25 10.04 9.65 1.41
C HIS A 25 11.13 8.83 2.13
N GLN A 26 11.15 7.51 1.95
CA GLN A 26 12.12 6.57 2.55
C GLN A 26 12.09 6.56 4.09
N LYS A 27 10.98 7.01 4.69
CA LYS A 27 10.74 6.98 6.14
C LYS A 27 9.84 5.80 6.49
N GLY A 28 10.10 5.16 7.63
CA GLY A 28 9.25 4.06 8.09
C GLY A 28 9.40 2.76 7.29
N THR A 29 10.53 2.54 6.60
CA THR A 29 10.78 1.28 5.89
C THR A 29 10.77 0.05 6.82
N TRP A 30 10.86 0.24 8.14
CA TRP A 30 10.75 -0.82 9.15
C TRP A 30 9.42 -1.59 9.15
N PHE A 31 8.37 -1.11 8.47
CA PHE A 31 7.08 -1.81 8.40
C PHE A 31 6.87 -2.54 7.07
N LEU A 32 7.86 -2.48 6.17
CA LEU A 32 7.86 -3.26 4.94
C LEU A 32 8.44 -4.65 5.26
N ALA A 33 7.57 -5.60 5.61
CA ALA A 33 7.99 -6.94 5.99
C ALA A 33 8.96 -7.57 4.98
N GLY A 34 8.65 -7.50 3.68
CA GLY A 34 9.53 -8.01 2.62
C GLY A 34 10.89 -7.31 2.55
N TRP A 35 10.97 -6.02 2.91
CA TRP A 35 12.22 -5.25 2.95
C TRP A 35 13.10 -5.59 4.16
N ASN A 36 12.48 -5.97 5.28
CA ASN A 36 13.17 -6.31 6.52
C ASN A 36 13.58 -7.77 6.61
N THR A 37 12.84 -8.67 5.95
CA THR A 37 13.18 -10.11 5.89
C THR A 37 14.19 -10.43 4.79
N MET A 38 14.45 -9.49 3.88
CA MET A 38 15.43 -9.63 2.81
C MET A 38 16.86 -9.65 3.39
N SER A 39 17.73 -10.50 2.84
CA SER A 39 19.13 -10.53 3.25
C SER A 39 19.82 -9.20 2.91
N LYS A 40 20.89 -8.87 3.63
CA LYS A 40 21.62 -7.61 3.39
C LYS A 40 22.22 -7.56 1.98
N GLU A 41 22.68 -8.71 1.49
CA GLU A 41 23.26 -8.87 0.15
C GLU A 41 22.20 -8.63 -0.93
N GLU A 42 21.02 -9.25 -0.81
CA GLU A 42 19.94 -9.07 -1.77
C GLU A 42 19.42 -7.62 -1.74
N LYS A 43 19.21 -7.07 -0.55
CA LYS A 43 18.74 -5.69 -0.35
C LYS A 43 19.68 -4.66 -0.97
N ALA A 44 21.00 -4.89 -0.92
CA ALA A 44 22.00 -4.03 -1.55
C ALA A 44 21.88 -3.99 -3.09
N THR A 45 21.30 -5.02 -3.72
CA THR A 45 21.04 -5.04 -5.16
C THR A 45 19.87 -4.15 -5.58
N TYR A 46 19.02 -3.69 -4.66
CA TYR A 46 17.87 -2.86 -4.99
C TYR A 46 18.19 -1.37 -4.95
N ASN A 47 17.50 -0.61 -5.80
CA ASN A 47 17.37 0.83 -5.67
C ASN A 47 16.29 1.14 -4.62
N GLU A 48 16.72 1.36 -3.38
CA GLU A 48 15.85 1.64 -2.23
C GLU A 48 14.89 2.80 -2.49
N GLU A 49 15.35 3.88 -3.13
CA GLU A 49 14.52 5.05 -3.42
C GLU A 49 13.37 4.68 -4.37
N GLU A 50 13.67 3.99 -5.47
CA GLU A 50 12.64 3.61 -6.44
C GLU A 50 11.65 2.58 -5.89
N ILE A 51 12.15 1.62 -5.10
CA ILE A 51 11.30 0.67 -4.37
C ILE A 51 10.38 1.43 -3.41
N CYS A 52 10.92 2.32 -2.58
CA CYS A 52 10.14 3.13 -1.64
C CYS A 52 9.10 4.00 -2.37
N HIS A 53 9.44 4.61 -3.51
CA HIS A 53 8.50 5.36 -4.33
C HIS A 53 7.34 4.49 -4.84
N LEU A 54 7.62 3.28 -5.31
CA LEU A 54 6.59 2.35 -5.76
C LEU A 54 5.71 1.89 -4.61
N PHE A 55 6.30 1.34 -3.55
CA PHE A 55 5.57 0.82 -2.40
C PHE A 55 4.75 1.92 -1.70
N GLY A 56 5.32 3.12 -1.54
CA GLY A 56 4.61 4.26 -0.97
C GLY A 56 3.37 4.63 -1.76
N ARG A 57 3.46 4.71 -3.11
CA ARG A 57 2.30 4.95 -3.97
C ARG A 57 1.27 3.84 -3.84
N CYS A 58 1.68 2.57 -3.91
CA CYS A 58 0.78 1.42 -3.74
C CYS A 58 0.03 1.49 -2.40
N VAL A 59 0.71 1.79 -1.30
CA VAL A 59 0.10 1.90 0.03
C VAL A 59 -0.88 3.08 0.13
N VAL A 60 -0.57 4.23 -0.49
CA VAL A 60 -1.53 5.36 -0.57
C VAL A 60 -2.82 4.93 -1.27
N PHE A 61 -2.71 4.24 -2.41
CA PHE A 61 -3.88 3.73 -3.12
C PHE A 61 -4.60 2.61 -2.34
N CYS A 62 -3.88 1.77 -1.59
CA CYS A 62 -4.50 0.85 -0.65
C CYS A 62 -5.29 1.57 0.45
N GLY A 63 -4.87 2.76 0.89
CA GLY A 63 -5.65 3.60 1.81
C GLY A 63 -6.99 4.05 1.23
N ILE A 64 -7.01 4.42 -0.06
CA ILE A 64 -8.24 4.72 -0.81
C ILE A 64 -9.11 3.45 -0.93
N GLY A 65 -8.50 2.32 -1.29
CA GLY A 65 -9.19 1.04 -1.36
C GLY A 65 -9.79 0.61 -0.02
N ALA A 66 -9.08 0.81 1.09
CA ALA A 66 -9.55 0.51 2.44
C ALA A 66 -10.73 1.41 2.84
N PHE A 67 -10.71 2.69 2.46
CA PHE A 67 -11.85 3.59 2.67
C PHE A 67 -13.10 3.05 1.96
N LEU A 68 -13.00 2.72 0.67
CA LEU A 68 -14.12 2.19 -0.11
C LEU A 68 -14.59 0.83 0.43
N LEU A 69 -13.67 -0.05 0.79
CA LEU A 69 -13.99 -1.37 1.36
C LEU A 69 -14.80 -1.23 2.64
N LEU A 70 -14.33 -0.42 3.60
CA LEU A 70 -15.00 -0.23 4.89
C LEU A 70 -16.31 0.55 4.73
N TYR A 71 -16.32 1.60 3.91
CA TYR A 71 -17.54 2.34 3.60
C TYR A 71 -18.59 1.44 2.94
N GLY A 72 -18.19 0.63 1.96
CA GLY A 72 -19.08 -0.34 1.31
C GLY A 72 -19.63 -1.37 2.29
N SER A 73 -18.77 -1.93 3.14
CA SER A 73 -19.14 -2.91 4.17
C SER A 73 -20.17 -2.35 5.16
N PHE A 74 -19.90 -1.20 5.78
CA PHE A 74 -20.78 -0.61 6.79
C PHE A 74 -22.08 -0.02 6.23
N ASN A 75 -22.17 0.19 4.91
CA ASN A 75 -23.41 0.63 4.25
C ASN A 75 -24.07 -0.49 3.43
N GLN A 76 -23.60 -1.74 3.55
CA GLN A 76 -24.11 -2.89 2.79
C GLN A 76 -24.17 -2.63 1.27
N ASN A 77 -23.16 -1.93 0.75
CA ASN A 77 -23.03 -1.60 -0.67
C ASN A 77 -21.92 -2.46 -1.29
N ASP A 78 -22.32 -3.59 -1.87
CA ASP A 78 -21.42 -4.57 -2.47
C ASP A 78 -20.60 -3.99 -3.62
N PHE A 79 -21.17 -3.07 -4.41
CA PHE A 79 -20.44 -2.44 -5.51
C PHE A 79 -19.25 -1.63 -5.00
N ILE A 80 -19.46 -0.80 -3.96
CA ILE A 80 -18.39 0.00 -3.38
C ILE A 80 -17.39 -0.90 -2.65
N LEU A 81 -17.86 -1.92 -1.92
CA LEU A 81 -16.99 -2.90 -1.25
C LEU A 81 -16.06 -3.60 -2.25
N CYS A 82 -16.62 -4.13 -3.34
CA CYS A 82 -15.86 -4.80 -4.40
C CYS A 82 -14.88 -3.86 -5.10
N SER A 83 -15.24 -2.58 -5.27
CA SER A 83 -14.33 -1.58 -5.82
C SER A 83 -13.10 -1.35 -4.94
N GLY A 84 -13.29 -1.30 -3.61
CA GLY A 84 -12.21 -1.19 -2.64
C GLY A 84 -11.28 -2.40 -2.64
N LEU A 85 -11.86 -3.62 -2.63
CA LEU A 85 -11.11 -4.87 -2.77
C LEU A 85 -10.32 -4.92 -4.08
N GLY A 86 -10.94 -4.51 -5.18
CA GLY A 86 -10.29 -4.47 -6.50
C GLY A 86 -9.06 -3.56 -6.51
N ILE A 87 -9.17 -2.36 -5.95
CA ILE A 87 -8.03 -1.42 -5.84
C ILE A 87 -6.89 -2.04 -5.04
N ILE A 88 -7.19 -2.61 -3.86
CA ILE A 88 -6.16 -3.24 -3.01
C ILE A 88 -5.47 -4.38 -3.75
N ALA A 89 -6.25 -5.27 -4.39
CA ALA A 89 -5.71 -6.40 -5.14
C ALA A 89 -4.80 -5.95 -6.28
N ILE A 90 -5.23 -4.94 -7.06
CA ILE A 90 -4.42 -4.37 -8.15
C ILE A 90 -3.12 -3.78 -7.60
N MET A 91 -3.17 -3.01 -6.51
CA MET A 91 -1.96 -2.41 -5.93
C MET A 91 -0.97 -3.45 -5.41
N VAL A 92 -1.46 -4.54 -4.80
CA VAL A 92 -0.62 -5.67 -4.39
C VAL A 92 0.06 -6.30 -5.60
N ILE A 93 -0.69 -6.61 -6.66
CA ILE A 93 -0.13 -7.19 -7.89
C ILE A 93 0.92 -6.25 -8.50
N LEU A 94 0.62 -4.95 -8.62
CA LEU A 94 1.53 -3.96 -9.19
C LEU A 94 2.84 -3.85 -8.38
N SER A 95 2.77 -3.90 -7.06
CA SER A 95 3.97 -3.84 -6.19
C SER A 95 4.94 -5.02 -6.41
N ILE A 96 4.43 -6.16 -6.88
CA ILE A 96 5.24 -7.36 -7.18
C ILE A 96 5.68 -7.38 -8.64
N VAL A 97 4.79 -7.03 -9.56
CA VAL A 97 5.00 -7.16 -11.02
C VAL A 97 5.91 -6.05 -11.56
N ILE A 98 5.73 -4.80 -11.13
CA ILE A 98 6.50 -3.66 -11.66
C ILE A 98 8.02 -3.82 -11.45
N PRO A 99 8.52 -4.21 -10.26
CA PRO A 99 9.95 -4.42 -10.05
C PRO A 99 10.53 -5.54 -10.91
N LYS A 100 9.73 -6.58 -11.19
CA LYS A 100 10.13 -7.73 -12.03
C LYS A 100 10.21 -7.37 -13.50
N ILE A 101 9.32 -6.52 -14.01
CA ILE A 101 9.32 -6.10 -15.42
C ILE A 101 10.40 -5.04 -15.66
N ASN A 102 10.59 -4.11 -14.73
CA ASN A 102 11.52 -2.99 -14.90
C ASN A 102 12.79 -3.13 -14.06
N ILE A 103 13.47 -4.27 -14.21
CA ILE A 103 14.66 -4.63 -13.40
C ILE A 103 15.71 -3.52 -13.39
N LYS A 104 15.98 -2.89 -14.55
CA LYS A 104 16.98 -1.81 -14.68
C LYS A 104 16.69 -0.59 -13.81
N LYS A 105 15.42 -0.33 -13.49
CA LYS A 105 15.01 0.80 -12.65
C LYS A 105 15.12 0.47 -11.17
N TYR A 106 14.79 -0.77 -10.79
CA TYR A 106 14.65 -1.18 -9.40
C TYR A 106 15.85 -1.94 -8.85
N ARG A 107 16.78 -2.39 -9.70
CA ARG A 107 18.03 -3.06 -9.31
C ARG A 107 19.25 -2.28 -9.79
N LYS A 108 20.30 -2.30 -8.97
CA LYS A 108 21.64 -1.75 -9.22
C LYS A 108 22.54 -2.80 -9.88
#